data_AF-A0A3D0NVQ9-F1
#
_entry.id   AF-A0A3D0NVQ9-F1
#
_cell.length_a   1.000
_cell.length_b   1.000
_cell.length_c   1.000
_cell.angle_alpha   90.00
_cell.angle_beta   90.00
_cell.angle_gamma   90.00
#
_symmetry.space_group_name_H-M   'P 1'
#
loop_
_entity.id
_entity.type
_entity.pdbx_description
1 polymer ?
#
loop_
_entity_poly.entity_id
_entity_poly.type
_entity_poly.pdbx_seq_one_letter_code
_entity_poly.pdbx_strand_id
1 'polypeptide(L)'
;MGIASAKIEGRMKRPEYTAAAVAACRQSLDTGTVDTQLLQQLEAVFSRSGFTDGYYTGQRGVEMFGVRSREDVLSATNKVYQAIHALYKDERSSIPITAQLSVQAGQESVLTVSDNESHSLSVKGDQPEPALRIPLTAEKCESYIRKTGGTPFCLTDFQAVVGENLSLSSQQLNGMRRQALEQLLQERTERKPVSFSAVSYPPVQTRSAKRPKYCRARFTNGDIPDAFLDCELIYVPMTLSNQALESLMDRGFAVAVEIPRGMFGIEDKLYRRLQEIKALGITEVLASNLGAVELARALDMDIHGGFGLNITNTAAIEQAQRWGLMDVEVSFELTLAQIAALGGKLPIGIIAGGRLPLMLTRNHPADNAKGTQREPFLQDRKGMRFPLQRYGSCTEVLNSVPLTLSDRQQEMAGIDFTVLRFSVENSVEMGEILTVFNRKLPLKPPITRGLYYRGVE
;
A
#
# COMPACT_ATOMS: atom_id res chain seq x y z
N MET A 1 -12.89 17.39 -4.94
CA MET A 1 -12.34 16.11 -4.42
C MET A 1 -10.81 16.07 -4.30
N GLY A 2 -10.02 16.97 -4.91
CA GLY A 2 -8.57 17.05 -4.65
C GLY A 2 -7.77 15.78 -4.97
N ILE A 3 -8.35 14.83 -5.70
CA ILE A 3 -7.69 13.57 -6.06
C ILE A 3 -6.74 13.84 -7.23
N ALA A 4 -5.46 13.55 -7.03
CA ALA A 4 -4.42 13.70 -8.05
C ALA A 4 -4.12 12.39 -8.80
N SER A 5 -4.57 11.24 -8.28
CA SER A 5 -4.34 9.93 -8.91
C SER A 5 -5.41 8.90 -8.56
N ALA A 6 -5.70 8.00 -9.50
CA ALA A 6 -6.53 6.82 -9.29
C ALA A 6 -5.69 5.57 -9.51
N LYS A 7 -5.89 4.54 -8.68
CA LYS A 7 -5.21 3.25 -8.78
C LYS A 7 -6.25 2.14 -8.88
N ILE A 8 -6.06 1.26 -9.84
CA ILE A 8 -6.77 -0.03 -9.93
C ILE A 8 -5.87 -1.09 -9.30
N GLU A 9 -6.35 -1.76 -8.24
CA GLU A 9 -5.57 -2.76 -7.50
C GLU A 9 -5.88 -4.17 -8.02
N GLY A 10 -4.96 -4.74 -8.80
CA GLY A 10 -5.09 -6.07 -9.41
C GLY A 10 -4.26 -7.17 -8.76
N ARG A 11 -3.48 -6.90 -7.70
CA ARG A 11 -2.62 -7.92 -7.09
C ARG A 11 -3.45 -9.10 -6.56
N MET A 12 -3.02 -10.32 -6.89
CA MET A 12 -3.73 -11.57 -6.60
C MET A 12 -5.14 -11.67 -7.20
N LYS A 13 -5.45 -10.87 -8.24
CA LYS A 13 -6.69 -10.94 -9.00
C LYS A 13 -6.46 -11.62 -10.34
N ARG A 14 -7.52 -12.20 -10.89
CA ARG A 14 -7.48 -12.80 -12.24
C ARG A 14 -7.38 -11.70 -13.30
N PRO A 15 -6.75 -11.95 -14.47
CA PRO A 15 -6.66 -10.97 -15.55
C PRO A 15 -8.00 -10.35 -15.94
N GLU A 16 -9.07 -11.14 -15.90
CA GLU A 16 -10.42 -10.72 -16.28
C GLU A 16 -10.98 -9.65 -15.34
N TYR A 17 -10.69 -9.71 -14.04
CA TYR A 17 -11.06 -8.61 -13.14
C TYR A 17 -10.37 -7.31 -13.53
N THR A 18 -9.07 -7.35 -13.76
CA THR A 18 -8.29 -6.17 -14.14
C THR A 18 -8.79 -5.61 -15.47
N ALA A 19 -9.04 -6.47 -16.46
CA ALA A 19 -9.56 -6.06 -17.77
C ALA A 19 -10.94 -5.40 -17.65
N ALA A 20 -11.88 -6.02 -16.94
CA ALA A 20 -13.22 -5.46 -16.76
C ALA A 20 -13.20 -4.14 -15.97
N ALA A 21 -12.38 -4.03 -14.92
CA ALA A 21 -12.24 -2.80 -14.14
C ALA A 21 -11.64 -1.66 -14.97
N VAL A 22 -10.56 -1.94 -15.71
CA VAL A 22 -9.91 -0.95 -16.59
C VAL A 22 -10.85 -0.51 -17.71
N ALA A 23 -11.56 -1.46 -18.34
CA ALA A 23 -12.53 -1.15 -19.38
C ALA A 23 -13.67 -0.27 -18.85
N ALA A 24 -14.22 -0.58 -17.68
CA ALA A 24 -15.27 0.23 -17.05
C ALA A 24 -14.78 1.64 -16.74
N CYS A 25 -13.60 1.77 -16.12
CA CYS A 25 -13.00 3.09 -15.85
C CYS A 25 -12.71 3.87 -17.14
N ARG A 26 -12.22 3.21 -18.19
CA ARG A 26 -11.90 3.87 -19.47
C ARG A 26 -13.17 4.31 -20.20
N GLN A 27 -14.20 3.45 -20.25
CA GLN A 27 -15.48 3.80 -20.85
C GLN A 27 -16.12 4.99 -20.12
N SER A 28 -16.12 4.96 -18.78
CA SER A 28 -16.60 6.09 -17.99
C SER A 28 -15.85 7.39 -18.31
N LEU A 29 -14.54 7.33 -18.53
CA LEU A 29 -13.74 8.50 -18.90
C LEU A 29 -14.00 8.97 -20.34
N ASP A 30 -14.19 8.05 -21.27
CA ASP A 30 -14.40 8.35 -22.69
C ASP A 30 -15.82 8.86 -22.99
N THR A 31 -16.84 8.29 -22.34
CA THR A 31 -18.25 8.51 -22.68
C THR A 31 -19.08 9.10 -21.53
N GLY A 32 -18.51 9.21 -20.32
CA GLY A 32 -19.24 9.64 -19.12
C GLY A 32 -20.13 8.55 -18.49
N THR A 33 -20.21 7.36 -19.09
CA THR A 33 -21.09 6.26 -18.66
C THR A 33 -20.38 4.91 -18.80
N VAL A 34 -20.91 3.87 -18.14
CA VAL A 34 -20.42 2.50 -18.29
C VAL A 34 -21.58 1.62 -18.74
N ASP A 35 -21.30 0.74 -19.70
CA ASP A 35 -22.27 -0.23 -20.18
C ASP A 35 -22.72 -1.18 -19.05
N THR A 36 -24.03 -1.41 -18.97
CA THR A 36 -24.64 -2.23 -17.90
C THR A 36 -24.15 -3.67 -17.93
N GLN A 37 -23.92 -4.25 -19.11
CA GLN A 37 -23.42 -5.61 -19.23
C GLN A 37 -21.98 -5.70 -18.73
N LEU A 38 -21.13 -4.70 -19.03
CA LEU A 38 -19.78 -4.63 -18.49
C LEU A 38 -19.76 -4.50 -16.95
N LEU A 39 -20.66 -3.70 -16.37
CA LEU A 39 -20.80 -3.60 -14.91
C LEU A 39 -21.22 -4.93 -14.28
N GLN A 40 -22.20 -5.63 -14.86
CA GLN A 40 -22.63 -6.96 -14.41
C GLN A 40 -21.50 -7.99 -14.51
N GLN A 41 -20.71 -7.96 -15.58
CA GLN A 41 -19.55 -8.82 -15.75
C GLN A 41 -18.48 -8.54 -14.70
N LEU A 42 -18.18 -7.26 -14.45
CA LEU A 42 -17.23 -6.82 -13.43
C LEU A 42 -17.68 -7.22 -12.02
N GLU A 43 -18.97 -7.11 -11.73
CA GLU A 43 -19.58 -7.58 -10.49
C GLU A 43 -19.43 -9.10 -10.34
N ALA A 44 -19.74 -9.88 -11.37
CA ALA A 44 -19.66 -11.33 -11.34
C ALA A 44 -18.24 -11.89 -11.11
N VAL A 45 -17.20 -11.26 -11.67
CA VAL A 45 -15.81 -11.77 -11.55
C VAL A 45 -15.12 -11.40 -10.23
N PHE A 46 -15.69 -10.49 -9.44
CA PHE A 46 -15.02 -9.94 -8.28
C PHE A 46 -15.89 -9.78 -7.04
N SER A 47 -17.11 -9.31 -7.24
CA SER A 47 -17.94 -8.96 -6.11
C SER A 47 -18.48 -10.19 -5.41
N ARG A 48 -18.55 -10.07 -4.08
CA ARG A 48 -19.17 -11.04 -3.20
C ARG A 48 -20.62 -10.65 -2.88
N SER A 49 -21.11 -9.48 -3.31
CA SER A 49 -22.48 -8.94 -3.04
C SER A 49 -22.71 -7.53 -3.65
N GLY A 50 -22.17 -7.26 -4.84
CA GLY A 50 -22.19 -5.93 -5.46
C GLY A 50 -21.06 -4.96 -5.06
N PHE A 51 -21.05 -3.78 -5.66
CA PHE A 51 -20.13 -2.70 -5.30
C PHE A 51 -20.73 -1.82 -4.19
N THR A 52 -19.88 -1.19 -3.39
CA THR A 52 -20.30 -0.24 -2.35
C THR A 52 -19.62 1.11 -2.57
N ASP A 53 -20.38 2.18 -2.40
CA ASP A 53 -19.89 3.56 -2.35
C ASP A 53 -19.71 4.06 -0.90
N GLY A 54 -19.85 3.19 0.11
CA GLY A 54 -19.97 3.59 1.52
C GLY A 54 -18.79 4.41 2.08
N TYR A 55 -17.57 4.21 1.57
CA TYR A 55 -16.45 5.10 1.92
C TYR A 55 -16.56 6.49 1.27
N TYR A 56 -17.12 6.57 0.07
CA TYR A 56 -17.32 7.80 -0.69
C TYR A 56 -18.50 8.62 -0.12
N THR A 57 -19.63 7.97 0.13
CA THR A 57 -20.84 8.61 0.68
C THR A 57 -20.82 8.76 2.21
N GLY A 58 -19.82 8.16 2.88
CA GLY A 58 -19.72 8.13 4.34
C GLY A 58 -20.64 7.11 5.01
N GLN A 59 -21.40 6.32 4.24
CA GLN A 59 -22.30 5.28 4.71
C GLN A 59 -21.54 3.99 5.06
N ARG A 60 -20.88 4.00 6.22
CA ARG A 60 -20.03 2.89 6.72
C ARG A 60 -20.79 1.88 7.59
N GLY A 61 -22.05 1.62 7.25
CA GLY A 61 -22.93 0.71 7.98
C GLY A 61 -22.74 -0.75 7.60
N VAL A 62 -23.67 -1.59 8.05
CA VAL A 62 -23.70 -3.04 7.78
C VAL A 62 -23.72 -3.34 6.27
N GLU A 63 -24.42 -2.52 5.49
CA GLU A 63 -24.53 -2.65 4.03
C GLU A 63 -23.19 -2.56 3.29
N MET A 64 -22.15 -2.04 3.94
CA MET A 64 -20.81 -1.98 3.37
C MET A 64 -20.09 -3.34 3.38
N PHE A 65 -20.52 -4.26 4.24
CA PHE A 65 -19.87 -5.56 4.39
C PHE A 65 -20.44 -6.56 3.40
N GLY A 66 -19.61 -6.97 2.44
CA GLY A 66 -19.99 -8.02 1.52
C GLY A 66 -20.12 -9.39 2.19
N VAL A 67 -21.25 -10.06 2.01
CA VAL A 67 -21.51 -11.42 2.49
C VAL A 67 -21.26 -12.39 1.35
N ARG A 68 -20.24 -13.25 1.47
CA ARG A 68 -19.97 -14.26 0.44
C ARG A 68 -21.03 -15.36 0.49
N SER A 69 -21.96 -15.35 -0.46
CA SER A 69 -22.92 -16.42 -0.68
C SER A 69 -22.35 -17.53 -1.58
N ARG A 70 -23.07 -18.66 -1.65
CA ARG A 70 -22.76 -19.75 -2.59
C ARG A 70 -23.00 -19.32 -4.04
N GLU A 71 -23.97 -18.44 -4.28
CA GLU A 71 -24.32 -17.94 -5.61
C GLU A 71 -23.23 -17.02 -6.17
N ASP A 72 -22.59 -16.20 -5.33
CA ASP A 72 -21.44 -15.36 -5.74
C ASP A 72 -20.23 -16.17 -6.20
N VAL A 73 -20.09 -17.41 -5.72
CA VAL A 73 -19.04 -18.32 -6.16
C VAL A 73 -19.37 -18.93 -7.53
N LEU A 74 -20.64 -19.01 -7.89
CA LEU A 74 -21.14 -19.65 -9.11
C LEU A 74 -21.44 -18.65 -10.24
N SER A 75 -21.58 -17.35 -9.93
CA SER A 75 -21.93 -16.29 -10.88
C SER A 75 -20.85 -16.04 -11.94
N ALA A 76 -19.58 -16.27 -11.63
CA ALA A 76 -18.46 -16.19 -12.57
C ALA A 76 -18.38 -17.43 -13.48
N THR A 77 -19.33 -17.56 -14.41
CA THR A 77 -19.37 -18.67 -15.37
C THR A 77 -18.25 -18.56 -16.42
N ASN A 78 -17.87 -19.68 -17.06
CA ASN A 78 -16.92 -19.68 -18.18
C ASN A 78 -17.32 -18.72 -19.32
N LYS A 79 -18.62 -18.51 -19.53
CA LYS A 79 -19.14 -17.56 -20.52
C LYS A 79 -18.79 -16.11 -20.18
N VAL A 80 -18.87 -15.73 -18.90
CA VAL A 80 -18.47 -14.39 -18.43
C VAL A 80 -16.98 -14.17 -18.64
N TYR A 81 -16.15 -15.15 -18.27
CA TYR A 81 -14.70 -15.07 -18.48
C TYR A 81 -14.34 -14.95 -19.97
N GLN A 82 -14.97 -15.72 -20.86
CA GLN A 82 -14.74 -15.62 -22.31
C GLN A 82 -15.13 -14.26 -22.88
N ALA A 83 -16.25 -13.69 -22.42
CA ALA A 83 -16.68 -12.36 -22.85
C ALA A 83 -15.68 -11.26 -22.44
N ILE A 84 -15.17 -11.32 -21.20
CA ILE A 84 -14.18 -10.37 -20.71
C ILE A 84 -12.81 -10.61 -21.38
N HIS A 85 -12.45 -11.86 -21.67
CA HIS A 85 -11.22 -12.19 -22.38
C HIS A 85 -11.15 -11.51 -23.75
N ALA A 86 -12.29 -11.33 -24.41
CA ALA A 86 -12.37 -10.59 -25.67
C ALA A 86 -11.92 -9.12 -25.56
N LEU A 87 -11.91 -8.53 -24.36
CA LEU A 87 -11.44 -7.15 -24.14
C LEU A 87 -9.91 -6.99 -24.26
N TYR A 88 -9.15 -8.08 -24.10
CA TYR A 88 -7.68 -8.02 -24.04
C TYR A 88 -6.96 -9.15 -24.79
N LYS A 89 -7.70 -10.00 -25.53
CA LYS A 89 -7.10 -11.08 -26.32
C LYS A 89 -6.20 -10.57 -27.45
N ASP A 90 -6.49 -9.38 -27.97
CA ASP A 90 -5.78 -8.75 -29.07
C ASP A 90 -5.00 -7.53 -28.56
N GLU A 91 -3.85 -7.27 -29.18
CA GLU A 91 -3.04 -6.09 -28.89
C GLU A 91 -3.83 -4.81 -29.20
N ARG A 92 -3.84 -3.84 -28.27
CA ARG A 92 -4.64 -2.63 -28.43
C ARG A 92 -3.87 -1.60 -29.27
N SER A 93 -4.26 -1.48 -30.53
CA SER A 93 -3.78 -0.46 -31.46
C SER A 93 -4.22 0.95 -31.02
N SER A 94 -3.40 1.62 -30.23
CA SER A 94 -3.72 2.90 -29.56
C SER A 94 -2.64 3.96 -29.67
N ILE A 95 -1.46 3.61 -30.19
CA ILE A 95 -0.35 4.52 -30.40
C ILE A 95 -0.45 5.05 -31.84
N PRO A 96 -0.82 6.32 -32.06
CA PRO A 96 -0.92 6.88 -33.40
C PRO A 96 0.47 6.99 -34.03
N ILE A 97 0.58 6.60 -35.30
CA ILE A 97 1.79 6.74 -36.11
C ILE A 97 1.49 7.35 -37.47
N THR A 98 2.47 8.05 -38.02
CA THR A 98 2.48 8.51 -39.42
C THR A 98 3.56 7.76 -40.19
N ALA A 99 3.35 7.53 -41.49
CA ALA A 99 4.35 6.88 -42.33
C ALA A 99 4.58 7.61 -43.65
N GLN A 100 5.84 7.65 -44.09
CA GLN A 100 6.28 8.22 -45.36
C GLN A 100 7.08 7.18 -46.14
N LEU A 101 6.68 6.91 -47.38
CA LEU A 101 7.35 5.96 -48.28
C LEU A 101 7.94 6.67 -49.49
N SER A 102 9.22 6.43 -49.78
CA SER A 102 9.89 6.88 -51.01
C SER A 102 10.30 5.67 -51.85
N VAL A 103 9.89 5.65 -53.11
CA VAL A 103 10.22 4.61 -54.11
C VAL A 103 10.68 5.31 -55.39
N GLN A 104 11.99 5.29 -55.66
CA GLN A 104 12.60 6.01 -56.77
C GLN A 104 13.51 5.10 -57.60
N ALA A 105 13.59 5.34 -58.90
CA ALA A 105 14.40 4.53 -59.81
C ALA A 105 15.89 4.57 -59.41
N GLY A 106 16.53 3.40 -59.34
CA GLY A 106 17.96 3.29 -59.03
C GLY A 106 18.34 3.59 -57.58
N GLN A 107 17.36 3.78 -56.68
CA GLN A 107 17.58 3.99 -55.24
C GLN A 107 16.87 2.92 -54.43
N GLU A 108 17.41 2.60 -53.26
CA GLU A 108 16.73 1.76 -52.27
C GLU A 108 15.42 2.43 -51.83
N SER A 109 14.37 1.64 -51.68
CA SER A 109 13.10 2.15 -51.17
C SER A 109 13.24 2.49 -49.69
N VAL A 110 12.63 3.58 -49.22
CA VAL A 110 12.74 4.03 -47.83
C VAL A 110 11.36 4.23 -47.22
N LEU A 111 11.10 3.56 -46.10
CA LEU A 111 9.91 3.77 -45.27
C LEU A 111 10.32 4.40 -43.96
N THR A 112 9.77 5.58 -43.68
CA THR A 112 9.93 6.28 -42.40
C THR A 112 8.65 6.20 -41.60
N VAL A 113 8.72 5.85 -40.33
CA VAL A 113 7.57 5.83 -39.40
C VAL A 113 7.89 6.71 -38.21
N SER A 114 6.92 7.51 -37.79
CA SER A 114 7.04 8.40 -36.62
C SER A 114 5.85 8.23 -35.68
N ASP A 115 6.07 8.36 -34.38
CA ASP A 115 5.03 8.36 -33.36
C ASP A 115 4.74 9.76 -32.79
N ASN A 116 3.88 9.82 -31.77
CA ASN A 116 3.51 11.06 -31.07
C ASN A 116 4.47 11.46 -29.94
N GLU A 117 5.55 10.71 -29.71
CA GLU A 117 6.57 10.95 -28.68
C GLU A 117 7.92 11.38 -29.28
N SER A 118 7.91 11.83 -30.54
CA SER A 118 9.07 12.30 -31.32
C SER A 118 10.06 11.21 -31.73
N HIS A 119 9.70 9.92 -31.65
CA HIS A 119 10.50 8.87 -32.27
C HIS A 119 10.22 8.88 -33.78
N SER A 120 11.30 8.78 -34.58
CA SER A 120 11.22 8.74 -36.04
C SER A 120 12.37 7.93 -36.57
N LEU A 121 12.05 6.91 -37.36
CA LEU A 121 13.02 5.96 -37.88
C LEU A 121 12.70 5.57 -39.31
N SER A 122 13.76 5.27 -40.06
CA SER A 122 13.69 4.91 -41.47
C SER A 122 14.28 3.53 -41.68
N VAL A 123 13.54 2.68 -42.38
CA VAL A 123 14.03 1.39 -42.87
C VAL A 123 14.20 1.43 -44.36
N LYS A 124 15.26 0.76 -44.83
CA LYS A 124 15.53 0.59 -46.26
C LYS A 124 15.01 -0.76 -46.73
N GLY A 125 14.46 -0.76 -47.94
CA GLY A 125 14.09 -1.96 -48.68
C GLY A 125 14.82 -2.00 -50.02
N ASP A 126 14.44 -2.97 -50.83
CA ASP A 126 15.10 -3.19 -52.13
C ASP A 126 14.88 -2.02 -53.10
N GLN A 127 15.70 -2.00 -54.14
CA GLN A 127 15.52 -1.10 -55.26
C GLN A 127 14.27 -1.50 -56.07
N PRO A 128 13.45 -0.54 -56.51
CA PRO A 128 12.28 -0.82 -57.31
C PRO A 128 12.67 -1.25 -58.73
N GLU A 129 11.91 -2.20 -59.28
CA GLU A 129 12.09 -2.71 -60.63
C GLU A 129 11.11 -2.04 -61.60
N PRO A 130 11.44 -1.92 -62.90
CA PRO A 130 10.49 -1.49 -63.92
C PRO A 130 9.23 -2.37 -63.92
N ALA A 131 8.06 -1.73 -63.91
CA ALA A 131 6.78 -2.42 -63.84
C ALA A 131 6.49 -3.17 -65.16
N LEU A 132 6.36 -4.51 -65.08
CA LEU A 132 6.08 -5.36 -66.24
C LEU A 132 4.63 -5.31 -66.72
N ARG A 133 3.67 -4.95 -65.85
CA ARG A 133 2.22 -4.92 -66.18
C ARG A 133 1.47 -3.76 -65.55
N ILE A 134 1.58 -3.61 -64.23
CA ILE A 134 0.83 -2.61 -63.46
C ILE A 134 1.83 -1.85 -62.59
N PRO A 135 1.98 -0.53 -62.77
CA PRO A 135 2.85 0.28 -61.92
C PRO A 135 2.33 0.32 -60.47
N LEU A 136 3.25 0.49 -59.53
CA LEU A 136 2.93 0.69 -58.13
C LEU A 136 2.29 2.08 -57.94
N THR A 137 1.20 2.15 -57.19
CA THR A 137 0.54 3.43 -56.86
C THR A 137 0.62 3.70 -55.37
N ALA A 138 0.47 4.97 -54.98
CA ALA A 138 0.48 5.39 -53.58
C ALA A 138 -0.61 4.67 -52.75
N GLU A 139 -1.81 4.52 -53.31
CA GLU A 139 -2.95 3.84 -52.67
C GLU A 139 -2.65 2.37 -52.42
N LYS A 140 -1.95 1.73 -53.38
CA LYS A 140 -1.55 0.33 -53.23
C LYS A 140 -0.48 0.17 -52.15
N CYS A 141 0.49 1.08 -52.07
CA CYS A 141 1.45 1.14 -50.97
C CYS A 141 0.75 1.29 -49.62
N GLU A 142 -0.17 2.24 -49.51
CA GLU A 142 -0.92 2.50 -48.28
C GLU A 142 -1.65 1.23 -47.80
N SER A 143 -2.29 0.50 -48.72
CA SER A 143 -3.03 -0.73 -48.40
C SER A 143 -2.15 -1.81 -47.74
N TYR A 144 -0.84 -1.81 -48.01
CA TYR A 144 0.12 -2.70 -47.36
C TYR A 144 0.65 -2.10 -46.05
N ILE A 145 0.99 -0.82 -46.02
CA ILE A 145 1.59 -0.17 -44.83
C ILE A 145 0.58 -0.01 -43.68
N ARG A 146 -0.70 0.25 -43.98
CA ARG A 146 -1.78 0.43 -42.99
C ARG A 146 -2.07 -0.79 -42.11
N LYS A 147 -1.63 -1.99 -42.50
CA LYS A 147 -1.90 -3.24 -41.76
C LYS A 147 -0.96 -3.40 -40.56
N THR A 148 -1.28 -2.71 -39.46
CA THR A 148 -0.50 -2.69 -38.20
C THR A 148 -0.99 -3.70 -37.14
N GLY A 149 -1.89 -4.63 -37.51
CA GLY A 149 -2.45 -5.59 -36.56
C GLY A 149 -1.40 -6.43 -35.83
N GLY A 150 -1.64 -6.74 -34.56
CA GLY A 150 -0.68 -7.40 -33.67
C GLY A 150 0.40 -6.48 -33.11
N THR A 151 0.30 -5.16 -33.35
CA THR A 151 1.17 -4.14 -32.75
C THR A 151 0.31 -3.09 -32.04
N PRO A 152 0.87 -2.32 -31.08
CA PRO A 152 0.13 -1.26 -30.42
C PRO A 152 -0.10 -0.02 -31.31
N PHE A 153 0.38 -0.03 -32.57
CA PHE A 153 0.37 1.12 -33.46
C PHE A 153 -0.89 1.21 -34.33
N CYS A 154 -1.37 2.44 -34.56
CA CYS A 154 -2.47 2.77 -35.45
C CYS A 154 -2.01 3.83 -36.47
N LEU A 155 -2.08 3.53 -37.77
CA LEU A 155 -1.66 4.46 -38.82
C LEU A 155 -2.69 5.57 -39.02
N THR A 156 -2.33 6.80 -38.63
CA THR A 156 -3.19 7.98 -38.76
C THR A 156 -3.01 8.74 -40.06
N ASP A 157 -1.79 8.78 -40.59
CA ASP A 157 -1.47 9.45 -41.85
C ASP A 157 -0.43 8.67 -42.67
N PHE A 158 -0.55 8.74 -44.01
CA PHE A 158 0.36 8.07 -44.93
C PHE A 158 0.64 8.95 -46.15
N GLN A 159 1.92 9.11 -46.48
CA GLN A 159 2.36 9.79 -47.68
C GLN A 159 3.31 8.88 -48.46
N ALA A 160 3.19 8.88 -49.79
CA ALA A 160 4.08 8.14 -50.65
C ALA A 160 4.53 8.97 -51.83
N VAL A 161 5.82 8.89 -52.15
CA VAL A 161 6.42 9.40 -53.38
C VAL A 161 6.88 8.19 -54.18
N VAL A 162 6.17 7.88 -55.28
CA VAL A 162 6.43 6.72 -56.13
C VAL A 162 6.78 7.20 -57.54
N GLY A 163 7.97 6.85 -58.02
CA GLY A 163 8.41 7.15 -59.39
C GLY A 163 7.59 6.42 -60.46
N GLU A 164 7.57 6.98 -61.67
CA GLU A 164 6.79 6.44 -62.79
C GLU A 164 7.24 5.04 -63.23
N ASN A 165 6.29 4.17 -63.57
CA ASN A 165 6.56 2.82 -64.09
C ASN A 165 7.45 1.94 -63.19
N LEU A 166 7.41 2.16 -61.88
CA LEU A 166 8.14 1.35 -60.89
C LEU A 166 7.25 0.29 -60.25
N SER A 167 7.88 -0.76 -59.73
CA SER A 167 7.23 -1.84 -59.01
C SER A 167 8.03 -2.28 -57.79
N LEU A 168 7.31 -2.60 -56.71
CA LEU A 168 7.79 -3.33 -55.55
C LEU A 168 6.79 -4.42 -55.23
N SER A 169 7.29 -5.56 -54.80
CA SER A 169 6.45 -6.67 -54.35
C SER A 169 5.75 -6.34 -53.03
N SER A 170 4.61 -6.96 -52.80
CA SER A 170 3.91 -6.90 -51.52
C SER A 170 4.77 -7.46 -50.38
N GLN A 171 5.64 -8.44 -50.66
CA GLN A 171 6.56 -9.02 -49.68
C GLN A 171 7.57 -7.98 -49.19
N GLN A 172 8.14 -7.17 -50.08
CA GLN A 172 9.06 -6.08 -49.74
C GLN A 172 8.37 -5.03 -48.88
N LEU A 173 7.20 -4.53 -49.29
CA LEU A 173 6.45 -3.52 -48.54
C LEU A 173 6.01 -4.03 -47.14
N ASN A 174 5.55 -5.28 -47.05
CA ASN A 174 5.21 -5.91 -45.77
C ASN A 174 6.45 -6.15 -44.90
N GLY A 175 7.61 -6.44 -45.50
CA GLY A 175 8.89 -6.57 -44.82
C GLY A 175 9.31 -5.25 -44.17
N MET A 176 9.37 -4.18 -44.97
CA MET A 176 9.69 -2.82 -44.51
C MET A 176 8.73 -2.38 -43.39
N ARG A 177 7.41 -2.56 -43.55
CA ARG A 177 6.44 -2.23 -42.51
C ARG A 177 6.77 -2.95 -41.20
N ARG A 178 6.94 -4.28 -41.23
CA ARG A 178 7.20 -5.06 -40.01
C ARG A 178 8.49 -4.61 -39.32
N GLN A 179 9.55 -4.43 -40.09
CA GLN A 179 10.84 -3.98 -39.56
C GLN A 179 10.74 -2.58 -38.94
N ALA A 180 10.06 -1.64 -39.59
CA ALA A 180 9.89 -0.29 -39.05
C ALA A 180 9.09 -0.30 -37.74
N LEU A 181 7.98 -1.04 -37.68
CA LEU A 181 7.17 -1.13 -36.46
C LEU A 181 7.92 -1.83 -35.33
N GLU A 182 8.73 -2.85 -35.62
CA GLU A 182 9.55 -3.54 -34.63
C GLU A 182 10.64 -2.61 -34.06
N GLN A 183 11.35 -1.88 -34.91
CA GLN A 183 12.34 -0.89 -34.49
C GLN A 183 11.72 0.25 -33.68
N LEU A 184 10.53 0.73 -34.08
CA LEU A 184 9.80 1.75 -33.33
C LEU A 184 9.40 1.26 -31.94
N LEU A 185 8.94 0.02 -31.86
CA LEU A 185 8.57 -0.58 -30.59
C LEU A 185 9.80 -0.69 -29.68
N GLN A 186 10.95 -1.10 -30.21
CA GLN A 186 12.20 -1.19 -29.47
C GLN A 186 12.63 0.18 -28.95
N GLU A 187 12.67 1.22 -29.78
CA GLU A 187 13.05 2.57 -29.37
C GLU A 187 12.13 3.10 -28.27
N ARG A 188 10.81 2.86 -28.38
CA ARG A 188 9.84 3.21 -27.33
C ARG A 188 10.03 2.47 -26.01
N THR A 189 10.72 1.32 -25.99
CA THR A 189 11.06 0.63 -24.74
C THR A 189 12.27 1.23 -24.04
N GLU A 190 13.10 2.01 -24.75
CA GLU A 190 14.27 2.70 -24.19
C GLU A 190 13.84 3.93 -23.40
N ARG A 191 13.39 3.71 -22.16
CA ARG A 191 13.05 4.82 -21.27
C ARG A 191 14.31 5.54 -20.82
N LYS A 192 14.41 6.83 -21.13
CA LYS A 192 15.41 7.72 -20.52
C LYS A 192 15.28 7.63 -19.00
N PRO A 193 16.37 7.30 -18.26
CA PRO A 193 16.31 7.24 -16.82
C PRO A 193 15.80 8.56 -16.27
N VAL A 194 14.77 8.51 -15.41
CA VAL A 194 14.34 9.69 -14.66
C VAL A 194 15.50 10.07 -13.76
N SER A 195 15.99 11.30 -13.90
CA SER A 195 17.09 11.80 -13.06
C SER A 195 16.69 11.67 -11.60
N PHE A 196 17.50 10.98 -10.81
CA PHE A 196 17.36 10.91 -9.37
C PHE A 196 18.72 11.17 -8.73
N SER A 197 18.69 11.78 -7.54
CA SER A 197 19.89 11.95 -6.72
C SER A 197 20.00 10.77 -5.77
N ALA A 198 21.11 10.03 -5.85
CA ALA A 198 21.40 8.98 -4.88
C ALA A 198 21.57 9.61 -3.49
N VAL A 199 20.82 9.11 -2.51
CA VAL A 199 21.00 9.51 -1.12
C VAL A 199 22.08 8.61 -0.52
N SER A 200 23.11 9.22 0.05
CA SER A 200 24.12 8.46 0.80
C SER A 200 23.50 7.99 2.12
N TYR A 201 23.54 6.68 2.34
CA TYR A 201 23.15 6.11 3.62
C TYR A 201 24.34 6.18 4.58
N PRO A 202 24.12 6.57 5.84
CA PRO A 202 25.17 6.51 6.85
C PRO A 202 25.69 5.07 6.98
N PRO A 203 27.00 4.88 7.20
CA PRO A 203 27.52 3.56 7.51
C PRO A 203 26.83 3.03 8.77
N VAL A 204 26.54 1.72 8.77
CA VAL A 204 25.95 1.06 9.94
C VAL A 204 26.92 1.18 11.11
N GLN A 205 26.54 1.96 12.12
CA GLN A 205 27.25 2.02 13.39
C GLN A 205 26.50 1.13 14.37
N THR A 206 27.21 0.20 15.01
CA THR A 206 26.64 -0.63 16.07
C THR A 206 26.22 0.26 17.24
N ARG A 207 24.95 0.16 17.64
CA ARG A 207 24.45 0.85 18.83
C ARG A 207 24.93 0.14 20.09
N SER A 208 25.30 0.93 21.10
CA SER A 208 25.34 0.46 22.49
C SER A 208 24.14 1.05 23.20
N ALA A 209 23.26 0.19 23.71
CA ALA A 209 22.10 0.63 24.51
C ALA A 209 22.62 1.50 25.66
N LYS A 210 22.10 2.72 25.77
CA LYS A 210 22.67 3.72 26.70
C LYS A 210 22.16 3.56 28.14
N ARG A 211 21.12 2.75 28.35
CA ARG A 211 20.40 2.64 29.63
C ARG A 211 20.08 1.18 29.97
N PRO A 212 19.90 0.82 31.26
CA PRO A 212 19.25 -0.43 31.61
C PRO A 212 17.85 -0.47 30.96
N LYS A 213 17.49 -1.60 30.35
CA LYS A 213 16.22 -1.78 29.63
C LYS A 213 15.04 -1.35 30.50
N TYR A 214 14.35 -0.28 30.13
CA TYR A 214 13.14 0.15 30.83
C TYR A 214 11.88 -0.53 30.27
N CYS A 215 10.94 -0.80 31.16
CA CYS A 215 9.62 -1.28 30.79
C CYS A 215 8.66 -0.10 30.71
N ARG A 216 7.98 0.04 29.57
CA ARG A 216 6.85 0.93 29.36
C ARG A 216 5.59 0.08 29.13
N ALA A 217 4.42 0.65 29.38
CA ALA A 217 3.16 -0.08 29.21
C ALA A 217 2.12 0.77 28.47
N ARG A 218 1.33 0.15 27.59
CA ARG A 218 0.26 0.81 26.83
C ARG A 218 -1.08 0.20 27.20
N PHE A 219 -2.07 1.05 27.48
CA PHE A 219 -3.39 0.66 27.96
C PHE A 219 -4.51 1.20 27.07
N THR A 220 -5.68 0.58 27.12
CA THR A 220 -6.88 0.99 26.38
C THR A 220 -7.82 1.88 27.17
N ASN A 221 -7.58 2.04 28.47
CA ASN A 221 -8.40 2.79 29.41
C ASN A 221 -7.53 3.29 30.59
N GLY A 222 -8.16 3.96 31.55
CA GLY A 222 -7.49 4.49 32.74
C GLY A 222 -7.47 3.55 33.96
N ASP A 223 -8.02 2.34 33.83
CA ASP A 223 -8.12 1.36 34.93
C ASP A 223 -6.79 0.59 35.08
N ILE A 224 -5.74 1.32 35.44
CA ILE A 224 -4.35 0.83 35.48
C ILE A 224 -3.98 0.48 36.93
N PRO A 225 -3.51 -0.75 37.24
CA PRO A 225 -3.06 -1.12 38.58
C PRO A 225 -1.79 -0.38 39.05
N ASP A 226 -1.64 -0.13 40.36
CA ASP A 226 -0.44 0.51 40.94
C ASP A 226 0.86 -0.28 40.71
N ALA A 227 0.77 -1.58 40.41
CA ALA A 227 1.93 -2.39 40.04
C ALA A 227 2.71 -1.83 38.83
N PHE A 228 2.08 -0.97 38.02
CA PHE A 228 2.71 -0.32 36.86
C PHE A 228 3.39 1.01 37.20
N LEU A 229 3.42 1.46 38.45
CA LEU A 229 4.14 2.68 38.85
C LEU A 229 5.66 2.57 38.62
N ASP A 230 6.19 1.35 38.61
CA ASP A 230 7.61 1.08 38.29
C ASP A 230 7.91 1.14 36.78
N CYS A 231 6.90 1.30 35.91
CA CYS A 231 7.15 1.53 34.49
C CYS A 231 7.71 2.94 34.27
N GLU A 232 8.68 3.07 33.35
CA GLU A 232 9.29 4.36 33.00
C GLU A 232 8.24 5.34 32.47
N LEU A 233 7.27 4.83 31.71
CA LEU A 233 6.22 5.62 31.07
C LEU A 233 5.01 4.72 30.78
N ILE A 234 3.80 5.25 30.96
CA ILE A 234 2.57 4.62 30.50
C ILE A 234 1.94 5.40 29.33
N TYR A 235 1.49 4.68 28.32
CA TYR A 235 0.73 5.22 27.20
C TYR A 235 -0.76 4.95 27.39
N VAL A 236 -1.56 6.02 27.40
CA VAL A 236 -3.01 5.93 27.56
C VAL A 236 -3.74 6.66 26.43
N PRO A 237 -5.00 6.30 26.11
CA PRO A 237 -5.73 6.99 25.05
C PRO A 237 -5.94 8.47 25.36
N MET A 238 -5.68 9.36 24.41
CA MET A 238 -6.01 10.79 24.56
C MET A 238 -7.52 11.07 24.72
N THR A 239 -8.36 10.06 24.48
CA THR A 239 -9.81 10.11 24.66
C THR A 239 -10.26 9.92 26.11
N LEU A 240 -9.36 9.60 27.03
CA LEU A 240 -9.67 9.61 28.47
C LEU A 240 -10.11 11.01 28.92
N SER A 241 -10.98 11.08 29.92
CA SER A 241 -11.40 12.36 30.52
C SER A 241 -10.25 13.03 31.26
N ASN A 242 -10.34 14.35 31.47
CA ASN A 242 -9.33 15.08 32.25
C ASN A 242 -9.17 14.51 33.65
N GLN A 243 -10.29 14.23 34.34
CA GLN A 243 -10.28 13.62 35.66
C GLN A 243 -9.55 12.27 35.70
N ALA A 244 -9.70 11.45 34.65
CA ALA A 244 -8.99 10.16 34.58
C ALA A 244 -7.47 10.36 34.39
N LEU A 245 -7.08 11.34 33.57
CA LEU A 245 -5.67 11.70 33.37
C LEU A 245 -5.04 12.28 34.65
N GLU A 246 -5.73 13.23 35.30
CA GLU A 246 -5.33 13.81 36.58
C GLU A 246 -5.18 12.74 37.66
N SER A 247 -6.14 11.82 37.77
CA SER A 247 -6.06 10.69 38.71
C SER A 247 -4.82 9.81 38.49
N LEU A 248 -4.42 9.57 37.24
CA LEU A 248 -3.18 8.84 36.95
C LEU A 248 -1.93 9.63 37.39
N MET A 249 -1.91 10.94 37.15
CA MET A 249 -0.81 11.81 37.59
C MET A 249 -0.72 11.90 39.12
N ASP A 250 -1.85 12.06 39.81
CA ASP A 250 -1.93 12.13 41.27
C ASP A 250 -1.47 10.82 41.95
N ARG A 251 -1.68 9.69 41.27
CA ARG A 251 -1.17 8.37 41.71
C ARG A 251 0.33 8.20 41.47
N GLY A 252 0.98 9.11 40.73
CA GLY A 252 2.41 9.13 40.49
C GLY A 252 2.87 8.51 39.17
N PHE A 253 1.96 8.24 38.23
CA PHE A 253 2.35 7.74 36.91
C PHE A 253 3.02 8.82 36.06
N ALA A 254 4.10 8.46 35.36
CA ALA A 254 4.55 9.18 34.19
C ALA A 254 3.64 8.84 33.00
N VAL A 255 2.93 9.82 32.45
CA VAL A 255 1.86 9.62 31.46
C VAL A 255 2.22 10.27 30.13
N ALA A 256 2.10 9.49 29.05
CA ALA A 256 2.02 9.98 27.69
C ALA A 256 0.67 9.60 27.06
N VAL A 257 0.09 10.48 26.25
CA VAL A 257 -1.17 10.19 25.56
C VAL A 257 -0.94 9.66 24.15
N GLU A 258 -1.63 8.60 23.78
CA GLU A 258 -1.57 8.04 22.43
C GLU A 258 -2.52 8.79 21.50
N ILE A 259 -2.08 9.13 20.28
CA ILE A 259 -2.94 9.66 19.22
C ILE A 259 -3.51 8.48 18.41
N PRO A 260 -4.82 8.46 18.08
CA PRO A 260 -5.40 7.40 17.25
C PRO A 260 -4.68 7.21 15.92
N ARG A 261 -4.36 5.95 15.58
CA ARG A 261 -3.66 5.58 14.33
C ARG A 261 -4.41 5.97 13.07
N GLY A 262 -5.74 6.01 13.10
CA GLY A 262 -6.55 6.50 12.00
C GLY A 262 -7.45 7.64 12.46
N MET A 263 -7.18 8.83 11.91
CA MET A 263 -7.86 10.07 12.26
C MET A 263 -9.05 10.28 11.31
N PHE A 264 -8.81 10.30 10.00
CA PHE A 264 -9.85 10.33 8.96
C PHE A 264 -10.80 11.54 9.06
N GLY A 265 -10.25 12.76 9.10
CA GLY A 265 -11.03 14.00 9.08
C GLY A 265 -11.39 14.54 10.47
N ILE A 266 -10.80 13.99 11.54
CA ILE A 266 -11.00 14.47 12.92
C ILE A 266 -9.76 15.20 13.47
N GLU A 267 -8.79 15.54 12.61
CA GLU A 267 -7.49 16.10 12.98
C GLU A 267 -7.65 17.37 13.83
N ASP A 268 -8.55 18.29 13.46
CA ASP A 268 -8.84 19.51 14.24
C ASP A 268 -9.37 19.20 15.65
N LYS A 269 -10.19 18.15 15.79
CA LYS A 269 -10.71 17.71 17.09
C LYS A 269 -9.58 17.16 17.95
N LEU A 270 -8.70 16.36 17.36
CA LEU A 270 -7.54 15.79 18.07
C LEU A 270 -6.56 16.90 18.47
N TYR A 271 -6.32 17.88 17.60
CA TYR A 271 -5.47 19.04 17.90
C TYR A 271 -5.96 19.79 19.14
N ARG A 272 -7.25 20.16 19.19
CA ARG A 272 -7.84 20.82 20.37
C ARG A 272 -7.74 19.96 21.62
N ARG A 273 -7.98 18.65 21.50
CA ARG A 273 -7.85 17.73 22.62
C ARG A 273 -6.42 17.67 23.15
N LEU A 274 -5.41 17.67 22.27
CA LEU A 274 -4.00 17.73 22.69
C LEU A 274 -3.65 19.07 23.36
N GLN A 275 -4.22 20.20 22.92
CA GLN A 275 -4.04 21.48 23.60
C GLN A 275 -4.56 21.44 25.04
N GLU A 276 -5.76 20.87 25.24
CA GLU A 276 -6.33 20.68 26.57
C GLU A 276 -5.44 19.79 27.45
N ILE A 277 -4.97 18.66 26.91
CA ILE A 277 -4.10 17.71 27.62
C ILE A 277 -2.76 18.36 27.98
N LYS A 278 -2.15 19.13 27.07
CA LYS A 278 -0.93 19.88 27.33
C LYS A 278 -1.13 20.91 28.46
N ALA A 279 -2.29 21.57 28.51
CA ALA A 279 -2.64 22.50 29.58
C ALA A 279 -2.81 21.81 30.95
N LEU A 280 -3.09 20.51 31.00
CA LEU A 280 -3.10 19.71 32.23
C LEU A 280 -1.69 19.34 32.71
N GLY A 281 -0.65 19.61 31.92
CA GLY A 281 0.74 19.28 32.25
C GLY A 281 1.27 18.01 31.59
N ILE A 282 0.49 17.29 30.77
CA ILE A 282 0.96 16.13 30.01
C ILE A 282 1.54 16.61 28.68
N THR A 283 2.87 16.56 28.55
CA THR A 283 3.59 17.05 27.36
C THR A 283 4.05 15.95 26.41
N GLU A 284 3.95 14.68 26.81
CA GLU A 284 4.43 13.53 26.03
C GLU A 284 3.29 12.84 25.27
N VAL A 285 3.57 12.41 24.04
CA VAL A 285 2.60 11.69 23.19
C VAL A 285 3.20 10.48 22.49
N LEU A 286 2.36 9.47 22.24
CA LEU A 286 2.66 8.35 21.35
C LEU A 286 2.01 8.58 19.98
N ALA A 287 2.84 8.76 18.94
CA ALA A 287 2.41 9.01 17.57
C ALA A 287 2.82 7.85 16.64
N SER A 288 1.85 7.21 16.00
CA SER A 288 2.05 6.00 15.19
C SER A 288 1.83 6.20 13.68
N ASN A 289 1.75 7.44 13.21
CA ASN A 289 1.74 7.80 11.78
C ASN A 289 2.25 9.24 11.61
N LEU A 290 2.61 9.63 10.38
CA LEU A 290 3.17 10.97 10.11
C LEU A 290 2.20 12.12 10.40
N GLY A 291 0.89 11.93 10.18
CA GLY A 291 -0.10 12.95 10.53
C GLY A 291 -0.17 13.22 12.03
N ALA A 292 -0.07 12.17 12.85
CA ALA A 292 -0.03 12.28 14.31
C ALA A 292 1.27 12.96 14.79
N VAL A 293 2.41 12.66 14.15
CA VAL A 293 3.68 13.36 14.41
C VAL A 293 3.55 14.85 14.13
N GLU A 294 2.95 15.22 12.98
CA GLU A 294 2.75 16.61 12.61
C GLU A 294 1.81 17.36 13.58
N LEU A 295 0.72 16.72 14.02
CA LEU A 295 -0.19 17.31 15.03
C LEU A 295 0.52 17.61 16.35
N ALA A 296 1.31 16.66 16.85
CA ALA A 296 2.05 16.82 18.10
C ALA A 296 3.15 17.89 17.99
N ARG A 297 3.87 17.90 16.86
CA ARG A 297 4.92 18.88 16.57
C ARG A 297 4.37 20.30 16.49
N ALA A 298 3.19 20.49 15.90
CA ALA A 298 2.52 21.78 15.83
C ALA A 298 2.11 22.32 17.23
N LEU A 299 2.15 21.48 18.25
CA LEU A 299 1.89 21.84 19.64
C LEU A 299 3.15 21.82 20.51
N ASP A 300 4.34 21.60 19.95
CA ASP A 300 5.60 21.51 20.69
C ASP A 300 5.51 20.49 21.84
N MET A 301 5.00 19.30 21.53
CA MET A 301 4.93 18.16 22.45
C MET A 301 6.10 17.20 22.22
N ASP A 302 6.50 16.48 23.26
CA ASP A 302 7.53 15.46 23.20
C ASP A 302 6.96 14.19 22.54
N ILE A 303 7.58 13.73 21.46
CA ILE A 303 6.99 12.70 20.59
C ILE A 303 7.73 11.37 20.72
N HIS A 304 7.01 10.35 21.18
CA HIS A 304 7.40 8.94 21.07
C HIS A 304 6.83 8.36 19.78
N GLY A 305 7.68 7.83 18.91
CA GLY A 305 7.25 7.18 17.69
C GLY A 305 6.77 5.75 17.93
N GLY A 306 5.51 5.45 17.67
CA GLY A 306 4.99 4.08 17.77
C GLY A 306 5.29 3.24 16.53
N PHE A 307 5.12 1.92 16.67
CA PHE A 307 5.39 0.90 15.64
C PHE A 307 4.77 1.20 14.28
N GLY A 308 3.65 1.94 14.23
CA GLY A 308 2.95 2.29 12.99
C GLY A 308 3.72 3.24 12.07
N LEU A 309 4.82 3.83 12.54
CA LEU A 309 5.79 4.55 11.70
C LEU A 309 6.62 3.63 10.80
N ASN A 310 6.55 2.31 11.02
CA ASN A 310 7.23 1.28 10.23
C ASN A 310 8.75 1.51 10.14
N ILE A 311 9.38 1.85 11.27
CA ILE A 311 10.83 2.04 11.34
C ILE A 311 11.53 0.68 11.20
N THR A 312 12.19 0.45 10.06
CA THR A 312 12.82 -0.85 9.73
C THR A 312 14.33 -0.78 9.50
N ASN A 313 14.92 0.43 9.45
CA ASN A 313 16.34 0.61 9.14
C ASN A 313 16.92 1.89 9.77
N THR A 314 18.24 2.00 9.78
CA THR A 314 18.98 3.15 10.36
C THR A 314 18.58 4.49 9.75
N ALA A 315 18.32 4.55 8.45
CA ALA A 315 17.95 5.80 7.78
C ALA A 315 16.59 6.31 8.26
N ALA A 316 15.63 5.40 8.50
CA ALA A 316 14.34 5.74 9.09
C ALA A 316 14.48 6.25 10.54
N ILE A 317 15.38 5.66 11.34
CA ILE A 317 15.69 6.14 12.70
C ILE A 317 16.27 7.56 12.67
N GLU A 318 17.25 7.82 11.80
CA GLU A 318 17.83 9.17 11.67
C GLU A 318 16.82 10.19 11.16
N GLN A 319 15.91 9.77 10.27
CA GLN A 319 14.85 10.64 9.80
C GLN A 319 13.85 10.96 10.92
N ALA A 320 13.48 9.98 11.75
CA ALA A 320 12.68 10.21 12.95
C ALA A 320 13.37 11.20 13.91
N GLN A 321 14.68 11.08 14.08
CA GLN A 321 15.47 12.02 14.87
C GLN A 321 15.43 13.45 14.30
N ARG A 322 15.53 13.60 12.96
CA ARG A 322 15.41 14.92 12.30
C ARG A 322 14.00 15.52 12.42
N TRP A 323 12.98 14.68 12.56
CA TRP A 323 11.62 15.13 12.87
C TRP A 323 11.43 15.52 14.34
N GLY A 324 12.45 15.35 15.19
CA GLY A 324 12.41 15.75 16.59
C GLY A 324 11.78 14.72 17.53
N LEU A 325 11.66 13.46 17.11
CA LEU A 325 11.17 12.41 18.01
C LEU A 325 12.17 12.16 19.14
N MET A 326 11.64 11.82 20.32
CA MET A 326 12.42 11.48 21.52
C MET A 326 12.95 10.05 21.47
N ASP A 327 12.13 9.13 20.94
CA ASP A 327 12.48 7.75 20.66
C ASP A 327 11.49 7.10 19.68
N VAL A 328 11.78 5.86 19.25
CA VAL A 328 10.90 5.10 18.35
C VAL A 328 10.79 3.63 18.75
N GLU A 329 9.58 3.08 18.64
CA GLU A 329 9.38 1.64 18.51
C GLU A 329 9.74 1.21 17.08
N VAL A 330 10.67 0.27 16.95
CA VAL A 330 10.98 -0.33 15.64
C VAL A 330 9.90 -1.36 15.25
N SER A 331 9.77 -1.62 13.96
CA SER A 331 8.77 -2.55 13.45
C SER A 331 8.96 -3.94 14.06
N PHE A 332 7.86 -4.52 14.55
CA PHE A 332 7.82 -5.91 15.04
C PHE A 332 7.96 -6.97 13.92
N GLU A 333 8.13 -6.51 12.68
CA GLU A 333 8.47 -7.33 11.51
C GLU A 333 9.97 -7.64 11.41
N LEU A 334 10.83 -6.89 12.12
CA LEU A 334 12.26 -7.15 12.17
C LEU A 334 12.59 -8.34 13.09
N THR A 335 13.64 -9.07 12.73
CA THR A 335 14.27 -10.05 13.65
C THR A 335 15.08 -9.33 14.74
N LEU A 336 15.29 -9.98 15.89
CA LEU A 336 16.20 -9.44 16.93
C LEU A 336 17.61 -9.20 16.39
N ALA A 337 18.08 -10.03 15.47
CA ALA A 337 19.37 -9.85 14.81
C ALA A 337 19.40 -8.59 13.94
N GLN A 338 18.33 -8.33 13.17
CA GLN A 338 18.19 -7.09 12.40
C GLN A 338 18.12 -5.87 13.32
N ILE A 339 17.37 -5.95 14.43
CA ILE A 339 17.24 -4.87 15.42
C ILE A 339 18.61 -4.56 16.05
N ALA A 340 19.37 -5.58 16.44
CA ALA A 340 20.70 -5.41 17.00
C ALA A 340 21.71 -4.77 16.02
N ALA A 341 21.46 -4.91 14.71
CA ALA A 341 22.27 -4.31 13.66
C ALA A 341 21.85 -2.88 13.29
N LEU A 342 20.75 -2.34 13.86
CA LEU A 342 20.34 -0.96 13.62
C LEU A 342 21.33 0.04 14.21
N GLY A 343 21.51 1.16 13.52
CA GLY A 343 22.36 2.28 13.93
C GLY A 343 21.58 3.50 14.46
N GLY A 344 22.24 4.66 14.41
CA GLY A 344 21.64 5.94 14.81
C GLY A 344 21.75 6.23 16.32
N LYS A 345 21.37 7.44 16.71
CA LYS A 345 21.49 7.92 18.11
C LYS A 345 20.17 7.95 18.87
N LEU A 346 19.05 8.05 18.16
CA LEU A 346 17.71 8.08 18.72
C LEU A 346 17.40 6.76 19.44
N PRO A 347 16.97 6.75 20.72
CA PRO A 347 16.64 5.52 21.44
C PRO A 347 15.59 4.68 20.69
N ILE A 348 15.75 3.36 20.74
CA ILE A 348 14.83 2.43 20.10
C ILE A 348 14.20 1.46 21.10
N GLY A 349 12.94 1.13 20.88
CA GLY A 349 12.22 0.13 21.65
C GLY A 349 11.51 -0.89 20.79
N ILE A 350 11.05 -1.95 21.44
CA ILE A 350 10.27 -3.01 20.80
C ILE A 350 8.99 -3.29 21.59
N ILE A 351 7.99 -3.85 20.93
CA ILE A 351 6.87 -4.49 21.64
C ILE A 351 7.38 -5.82 22.17
N ALA A 352 7.37 -6.00 23.50
CA ALA A 352 7.86 -7.21 24.13
C ALA A 352 6.75 -8.11 24.68
N GLY A 353 5.52 -7.60 24.76
CA GLY A 353 4.36 -8.36 25.21
C GLY A 353 3.03 -7.74 24.80
N GLY A 354 1.99 -8.57 24.72
CA GLY A 354 0.63 -8.16 24.37
C GLY A 354 0.17 -8.69 23.01
N ARG A 355 -1.03 -8.31 22.57
CA ARG A 355 -1.54 -8.73 21.26
C ARG A 355 -1.15 -7.74 20.17
N LEU A 356 -0.47 -8.23 19.12
CA LEU A 356 -0.05 -7.40 18.00
C LEU A 356 -1.24 -6.99 17.11
N PRO A 357 -1.33 -5.72 16.68
CA PRO A 357 -2.34 -5.30 15.71
C PRO A 357 -2.11 -5.95 14.33
N LEU A 358 -3.14 -6.58 13.77
CA LEU A 358 -3.10 -7.24 12.45
C LEU A 358 -3.68 -6.35 11.34
N MET A 359 -4.75 -5.63 11.64
CA MET A 359 -5.47 -4.83 10.65
C MET A 359 -6.13 -3.64 11.33
N LEU A 360 -6.10 -2.48 10.66
CA LEU A 360 -6.88 -1.31 11.05
C LEU A 360 -8.07 -1.19 10.11
N THR A 361 -9.27 -1.09 10.67
CA THR A 361 -10.52 -1.00 9.92
C THR A 361 -11.24 0.29 10.29
N ARG A 362 -11.81 0.99 9.29
CA ARG A 362 -12.60 2.20 9.53
C ARG A 362 -14.03 1.87 9.94
N ASN A 363 -14.60 0.80 9.39
CA ASN A 363 -15.87 0.24 9.86
C ASN A 363 -15.59 -0.67 11.06
N HIS A 364 -16.51 -0.75 12.01
CA HIS A 364 -16.38 -1.68 13.11
C HIS A 364 -17.01 -3.03 12.75
N PRO A 365 -16.23 -4.12 12.59
CA PRO A 365 -16.79 -5.37 12.10
C PRO A 365 -17.87 -5.98 13.01
N ALA A 366 -17.83 -5.69 14.32
CA ALA A 366 -18.82 -6.20 15.26
C ALA A 366 -20.19 -5.52 15.14
N ASP A 367 -20.30 -4.37 14.47
CA ASP A 367 -21.59 -3.74 14.21
C ASP A 367 -22.48 -4.61 13.28
N ASN A 368 -21.89 -5.61 12.60
CA ASN A 368 -22.62 -6.61 11.82
C ASN A 368 -23.15 -7.80 12.64
N ALA A 369 -22.72 -7.93 13.90
CA ALA A 369 -23.16 -9.03 14.74
C ALA A 369 -24.53 -8.71 15.36
N LYS A 370 -25.37 -9.75 15.56
CA LYS A 370 -26.61 -9.59 16.32
C LYS A 370 -26.27 -9.49 17.81
N GLY A 371 -26.53 -8.31 18.40
CA GLY A 371 -26.39 -8.04 19.84
C GLY A 371 -25.13 -7.27 20.22
N THR A 372 -25.12 -6.71 21.43
CA THR A 372 -23.97 -5.99 22.00
C THR A 372 -23.06 -6.96 22.74
N GLN A 373 -21.90 -7.29 22.15
CA GLN A 373 -20.84 -7.99 22.89
C GLN A 373 -19.93 -6.96 23.57
N ARG A 374 -19.64 -7.18 24.86
CA ARG A 374 -18.72 -6.34 25.65
C ARG A 374 -17.28 -6.41 25.11
N GLU A 375 -16.89 -7.58 24.59
CA GLU A 375 -15.56 -7.88 24.06
C GLU A 375 -15.68 -8.51 22.66
N PRO A 376 -15.86 -7.69 21.62
CA PRO A 376 -16.08 -8.21 20.28
C PRO A 376 -14.83 -8.89 19.70
N PHE A 377 -15.03 -9.94 18.88
CA PHE A 377 -13.96 -10.63 18.17
C PHE A 377 -14.41 -11.07 16.77
N LEU A 378 -13.45 -11.25 15.86
CA LEU A 378 -13.64 -11.98 14.61
C LEU A 378 -13.26 -13.46 14.81
N GLN A 379 -14.00 -14.37 14.20
CA GLN A 379 -13.66 -15.79 14.19
C GLN A 379 -13.35 -16.25 12.76
N ASP A 380 -12.22 -16.92 12.56
CA ASP A 380 -11.90 -17.51 11.27
C ASP A 380 -12.49 -18.93 11.10
N ARG A 381 -12.31 -19.51 9.91
CA ARG A 381 -12.75 -20.89 9.59
C ARG A 381 -12.06 -21.99 10.40
N LYS A 382 -10.95 -21.69 11.08
CA LYS A 382 -10.22 -22.61 11.96
C LYS A 382 -10.65 -22.45 13.43
N GLY A 383 -11.60 -21.56 13.71
CA GLY A 383 -12.09 -21.26 15.05
C GLY A 383 -11.23 -20.27 15.84
N MET A 384 -10.18 -19.70 15.24
CA MET A 384 -9.30 -18.74 15.89
C MET A 384 -10.04 -17.41 16.12
N ARG A 385 -9.89 -16.85 17.32
CA ARG A 385 -10.57 -15.61 17.74
C ARG A 385 -9.61 -14.43 17.74
N PHE A 386 -9.96 -13.38 17.01
CA PHE A 386 -9.18 -12.16 16.85
C PHE A 386 -9.91 -11.01 17.53
N PRO A 387 -9.45 -10.54 18.70
CA PRO A 387 -10.14 -9.48 19.43
C PRO A 387 -10.22 -8.18 18.62
N LEU A 388 -11.29 -7.43 18.85
CA LEU A 388 -11.53 -6.14 18.22
C LEU A 388 -11.41 -5.03 19.26
N GLN A 389 -10.55 -4.05 18.97
CA GLN A 389 -10.34 -2.90 19.84
C GLN A 389 -10.69 -1.61 19.10
N ARG A 390 -11.69 -0.87 19.60
CA ARG A 390 -12.09 0.41 19.01
C ARG A 390 -11.21 1.53 19.57
N TYR A 391 -10.65 2.35 18.68
CA TYR A 391 -9.93 3.55 19.08
C TYR A 391 -10.01 4.67 18.03
N GLY A 392 -10.44 5.86 18.45
CA GLY A 392 -10.72 6.97 17.55
C GLY A 392 -11.77 6.60 16.49
N SER A 393 -11.46 6.88 15.22
CA SER A 393 -12.33 6.59 14.07
C SER A 393 -12.20 5.15 13.55
N CYS A 394 -11.49 4.27 14.27
CA CYS A 394 -11.06 2.97 13.77
C CYS A 394 -11.31 1.84 14.76
N THR A 395 -11.22 0.62 14.24
CA THR A 395 -11.14 -0.62 14.99
C THR A 395 -9.90 -1.41 14.58
N GLU A 396 -9.07 -1.76 15.55
CA GLU A 396 -7.96 -2.68 15.38
C GLU A 396 -8.44 -4.11 15.54
N VAL A 397 -8.07 -4.96 14.58
CA VAL A 397 -8.13 -6.41 14.72
C VAL A 397 -6.81 -6.86 15.31
N LEU A 398 -6.85 -7.48 16.49
CA LEU A 398 -5.68 -7.93 17.22
C LEU A 398 -5.39 -9.40 16.94
N ASN A 399 -4.13 -9.79 17.06
CA ASN A 399 -3.72 -11.18 16.93
C ASN A 399 -4.42 -12.06 17.98
N SER A 400 -4.80 -13.26 17.57
CA SER A 400 -5.47 -14.25 18.43
C SER A 400 -4.57 -14.77 19.55
N VAL A 401 -3.26 -14.78 19.30
CA VAL A 401 -2.24 -15.28 20.23
C VAL A 401 -1.38 -14.10 20.73
N PRO A 402 -1.19 -13.93 22.05
CA PRO A 402 -0.35 -12.87 22.58
C PRO A 402 1.14 -13.11 22.27
N LEU A 403 1.82 -12.03 21.93
CA LEU A 403 3.27 -11.96 21.89
C LEU A 403 3.81 -11.96 23.32
N THR A 404 4.91 -12.69 23.55
CA THR A 404 5.75 -12.47 24.73
C THR A 404 7.21 -12.70 24.40
N LEU A 405 8.09 -11.90 25.00
CA LEU A 405 9.54 -12.08 25.03
C LEU A 405 10.09 -12.08 26.47
N SER A 406 9.24 -12.33 27.48
CA SER A 406 9.61 -12.28 28.90
C SER A 406 10.81 -13.16 29.24
N ASP A 407 10.82 -14.42 28.79
CA ASP A 407 11.91 -15.40 28.95
C ASP A 407 13.01 -15.31 27.88
N ARG A 408 13.02 -14.23 27.09
CA ARG A 408 13.97 -13.98 25.99
C ARG A 408 14.65 -12.61 26.11
N GLN A 409 14.49 -11.92 27.23
CA GLN A 409 15.06 -10.58 27.43
C GLN A 409 16.58 -10.50 27.29
N GLN A 410 17.30 -11.60 27.50
CA GLN A 410 18.76 -11.66 27.32
C GLN A 410 19.17 -11.47 25.85
N GLU A 411 18.30 -11.82 24.90
CA GLU A 411 18.56 -11.73 23.46
C GLU A 411 18.31 -10.32 22.88
N MET A 412 17.69 -9.43 23.67
CA MET A 412 17.32 -8.07 23.23
C MET A 412 18.53 -7.12 23.26
N ALA A 413 19.57 -7.36 22.46
CA ALA A 413 20.73 -6.48 22.36
C ALA A 413 20.40 -5.18 21.60
N GLY A 414 20.99 -4.06 22.00
CA GLY A 414 20.82 -2.76 21.31
C GLY A 414 19.46 -2.08 21.48
N ILE A 415 18.56 -2.65 22.30
CA ILE A 415 17.23 -2.12 22.60
C ILE A 415 17.30 -1.28 23.89
N ASP A 416 16.78 -0.06 23.83
CA ASP A 416 16.80 0.91 24.93
C ASP A 416 15.57 0.77 25.86
N PHE A 417 14.41 0.39 25.33
CA PHE A 417 13.19 0.14 26.11
C PHE A 417 12.29 -0.95 25.52
N THR A 418 11.39 -1.49 26.33
CA THR A 418 10.39 -2.48 25.91
C THR A 418 8.99 -2.00 26.25
N VAL A 419 8.01 -2.29 25.38
CA VAL A 419 6.61 -1.94 25.59
C VAL A 419 5.77 -3.19 25.79
N LEU A 420 5.05 -3.25 26.90
CA LEU A 420 3.97 -4.21 27.14
C LEU A 420 2.63 -3.58 26.74
N ARG A 421 1.81 -4.29 25.95
CA ARG A 421 0.52 -3.79 25.49
C ARG A 421 -0.63 -4.57 26.10
N PHE A 422 -1.49 -3.86 26.80
CA PHE A 422 -2.69 -4.39 27.41
C PHE A 422 -3.89 -3.90 26.63
N SER A 423 -4.63 -4.85 26.06
CA SER A 423 -5.74 -4.61 25.13
C SER A 423 -7.05 -5.20 25.62
N VAL A 424 -7.00 -6.43 26.14
CA VAL A 424 -8.16 -7.25 26.50
C VAL A 424 -8.05 -7.85 27.90
N GLU A 425 -6.87 -7.74 28.50
CA GLU A 425 -6.55 -8.27 29.82
C GLU A 425 -7.28 -7.47 30.91
N ASN A 426 -7.76 -8.14 31.95
CA ASN A 426 -8.26 -7.48 33.15
C ASN A 426 -7.10 -7.14 34.13
N SER A 427 -7.39 -6.35 35.16
CA SER A 427 -6.36 -5.87 36.10
C SER A 427 -5.53 -6.96 36.78
N VAL A 428 -6.10 -8.15 37.04
CA VAL A 428 -5.37 -9.28 37.62
C VAL A 428 -4.41 -9.87 36.58
N GLU A 429 -4.91 -10.15 35.38
CA GLU A 429 -4.10 -10.67 34.26
C GLU A 429 -2.95 -9.71 33.90
N MET A 430 -3.21 -8.40 33.91
CA MET A 430 -2.18 -7.38 33.69
C MET A 430 -1.03 -7.49 34.71
N GLY A 431 -1.36 -7.61 36.00
CA GLY A 431 -0.37 -7.75 37.07
C GLY A 431 0.42 -9.06 37.00
N GLU A 432 -0.23 -10.16 36.62
CA GLU A 432 0.44 -11.44 36.38
C GLU A 432 1.42 -11.34 35.21
N ILE A 433 1.01 -10.76 34.08
CA ILE A 433 1.87 -10.57 32.90
C ILE A 433 3.07 -9.70 33.23
N LEU A 434 2.87 -8.59 33.95
CA LEU A 434 3.95 -7.72 34.38
C LEU A 434 4.92 -8.47 35.31
N THR A 435 4.41 -9.25 36.26
CA THR A 435 5.24 -10.07 37.16
C THR A 435 6.05 -11.10 36.39
N VAL A 436 5.43 -11.81 35.44
CA VAL A 436 6.11 -12.78 34.56
C VAL A 436 7.22 -12.10 33.75
N PHE A 437 6.94 -10.91 33.20
CA PHE A 437 7.93 -10.13 32.45
C PHE A 437 9.10 -9.68 33.33
N ASN A 438 8.84 -9.09 34.49
CA ASN A 438 9.88 -8.62 35.40
C ASN A 438 10.74 -9.75 35.95
N ARG A 439 10.14 -10.93 36.19
CA ARG A 439 10.85 -12.13 36.65
C ARG A 439 11.51 -12.94 35.52
N LYS A 440 11.38 -12.51 34.26
CA LYS A 440 11.93 -13.19 33.07
C LYS A 440 11.44 -14.64 32.93
N LEU A 441 10.19 -14.88 33.31
CA LEU A 441 9.56 -16.21 33.28
C LEU A 441 8.81 -16.42 31.97
N PRO A 442 8.62 -17.68 31.52
CA PRO A 442 7.79 -17.96 30.36
C PRO A 442 6.30 -17.75 30.67
N LEU A 443 5.55 -17.15 29.75
CA LEU A 443 4.09 -17.09 29.82
C LEU A 443 3.49 -18.44 29.36
N LYS A 444 2.36 -18.84 29.95
CA LYS A 444 1.67 -20.08 29.59
C LYS A 444 1.16 -20.02 28.14
N PRO A 445 1.35 -21.08 27.31
CA PRO A 445 0.77 -21.16 25.97
C PRO A 445 -0.77 -21.03 25.95
N PRO A 446 -1.37 -20.58 24.83
CA PRO A 446 -0.72 -20.27 23.55
C PRO A 446 0.01 -18.92 23.57
N ILE A 447 1.23 -18.89 23.03
CA ILE A 447 2.06 -17.69 22.87
C ILE A 447 2.67 -17.63 21.47
N THR A 448 3.04 -16.44 21.02
CA THR A 448 3.86 -16.23 19.83
C THR A 448 5.11 -15.44 20.17
N ARG A 449 6.16 -15.60 19.36
CA ARG A 449 7.36 -14.75 19.39
C ARG A 449 7.35 -13.69 18.29
N GLY A 450 6.21 -13.54 17.59
CA GLY A 450 6.09 -12.63 16.45
C GLY A 450 7.06 -13.01 15.34
N LEU A 451 7.51 -12.00 14.60
CA LEU A 451 8.49 -12.15 13.51
C LEU A 451 9.94 -11.96 13.99
N TYR A 452 10.15 -11.77 15.29
CA TYR A 452 11.48 -11.51 15.88
C TYR A 452 12.54 -12.60 15.63
N TYR A 453 12.14 -13.80 15.17
CA TYR A 453 13.06 -14.89 14.82
C TYR A 453 13.00 -15.33 13.35
N ARG A 454 11.92 -14.99 12.63
CA ARG A 454 11.69 -15.46 11.25
C ARG A 454 11.79 -14.35 10.22
N GLY A 455 11.56 -13.09 10.63
CA GLY A 455 11.45 -11.95 9.73
C GLY A 455 10.18 -12.01 8.87
N VAL A 456 10.07 -11.06 7.95
CA VAL A 456 9.12 -11.11 6.83
C VAL A 456 9.82 -11.82 5.67
N GLU A 457 9.24 -12.92 5.19
CA GLU A 457 9.69 -13.62 3.98
C GLU A 457 9.32 -12.87 2.71
#